data_AF-A0A0S8HFA6-F1
#
_entry.id   AF-A0A0S8HFA6-F1
#
_cell.length_a   1.000
_cell.length_b   1.000
_cell.length_c   1.000
_cell.angle_alpha   90.00
_cell.angle_beta   90.00
_cell.angle_gamma   90.00
#
_symmetry.space_group_name_H-M   'P 1'
#
loop_
_entity.id
_entity.type
_entity.pdbx_description
1 polymer ?
#
loop_
_entity_poly.entity_id
_entity_poly.type
_entity_poly.pdbx_seq_one_letter_code
_entity_poly.pdbx_strand_id
1 'polypeptide(L)'
;MSGCVKGKVVTVRGEVAPEALGGVLMHEHLYASCRDWDEGPTPPPREQLLMEYAVPNLKRLHEHGCHAMVDATPMAWRAWPDTYLRIARAADLHVVLSTGFYREMEVGTYWVQNESQAIWPAVREKSVQELTEMCVREITEGIHGSAVRAGVIKLGSSGKDLTPAEAKAFRAGAAAQQATGVSVTTHCTAAGAHVTQLAALAEAGVDPGRVVIGHTARHLVDEAGTV
;
A
#
# COMPACT_ATOMS: atom_id res chain seq x y z
N MET A 1 -10.11 8.19 22.38
CA MET A 1 -10.45 7.20 21.32
C MET A 1 -10.80 7.93 20.03
N SER A 2 -9.82 8.54 19.34
CA SER A 2 -9.99 9.20 18.04
C SER A 2 -8.97 8.59 17.07
N GLY A 3 -9.28 7.40 16.55
CA GLY A 3 -8.37 6.66 15.65
C GLY A 3 -9.02 5.50 14.89
N CYS A 4 -10.28 5.18 15.17
CA CYS A 4 -11.02 4.16 14.43
C CYS A 4 -11.71 4.81 13.23
N VAL A 5 -11.34 4.40 12.02
CA VAL A 5 -11.89 4.93 10.75
C VAL A 5 -13.00 4.06 10.18
N LYS A 6 -13.62 3.20 11.02
CA LYS A 6 -14.73 2.33 10.62
C LYS A 6 -15.87 3.13 9.98
N GLY A 7 -16.35 2.65 8.84
CA GLY A 7 -17.43 3.29 8.07
C GLY A 7 -16.98 4.49 7.23
N LYS A 8 -15.68 4.80 7.19
CA LYS A 8 -15.12 5.87 6.35
C LYS A 8 -13.95 5.35 5.52
N VAL A 9 -13.57 6.11 4.51
CA VAL A 9 -12.36 5.88 3.73
C VAL A 9 -11.40 7.05 3.94
N VAL A 10 -10.17 6.74 4.34
CA VAL A 10 -9.10 7.73 4.53
C VAL A 10 -8.45 7.99 3.17
N THR A 11 -8.65 9.18 2.63
CA THR A 11 -7.98 9.63 1.40
C THR A 11 -6.92 10.67 1.76
N VAL A 12 -6.03 10.99 0.81
CA VAL A 12 -5.05 12.08 1.01
C VAL A 12 -5.70 13.44 1.23
N ARG A 13 -6.96 13.62 0.82
CA ARG A 13 -7.75 14.85 1.03
C ARG A 13 -8.53 14.84 2.36
N GLY A 14 -8.44 13.76 3.14
CA GLY A 14 -9.22 13.55 4.36
C GLY A 14 -10.16 12.36 4.26
N GLU A 15 -10.94 12.16 5.32
CA GLU A 15 -11.94 11.11 5.41
C GLU A 15 -13.16 11.42 4.53
N VAL A 16 -13.67 10.42 3.82
CA VAL A 16 -14.91 10.50 3.05
C VAL A 16 -15.81 9.30 3.33
N ALA A 17 -17.10 9.44 3.04
CA ALA A 17 -18.03 8.33 3.05
C ALA A 17 -17.73 7.39 1.86
N PRO A 18 -17.85 6.06 1.99
CA PRO A 18 -17.60 5.11 0.90
C PRO A 18 -18.37 5.42 -0.40
N GLU A 19 -19.59 5.95 -0.27
CA GLU A 19 -20.47 6.31 -1.39
C GLU A 19 -19.90 7.44 -2.26
N ALA A 20 -18.97 8.23 -1.72
CA ALA A 20 -18.31 9.32 -2.47
C ALA A 20 -17.25 8.82 -3.46
N LEU A 21 -16.83 7.56 -3.39
CA LEU A 21 -15.73 7.05 -4.21
C LEU A 21 -16.13 6.68 -5.64
N GLY A 22 -17.41 6.39 -5.89
CA GLY A 22 -17.87 5.81 -7.16
C GLY A 22 -17.12 4.51 -7.51
N GLY A 23 -16.74 4.35 -8.78
CA GLY A 23 -15.81 3.30 -9.19
C GLY A 23 -14.42 3.52 -8.61
N VAL A 24 -13.75 2.45 -8.20
CA VAL A 24 -12.42 2.51 -7.57
C VAL A 24 -11.41 1.64 -8.29
N LEU A 25 -10.28 2.21 -8.71
CA LEU A 25 -9.12 1.43 -9.13
C LEU A 25 -8.35 0.95 -7.89
N MET A 26 -8.53 -0.33 -7.54
CA MET A 26 -8.13 -0.85 -6.22
C MET A 26 -6.63 -1.14 -6.04
N HIS A 27 -5.81 -1.02 -7.10
CA HIS A 27 -4.38 -1.34 -7.02
C HIS A 27 -3.59 -0.65 -8.13
N GLU A 28 -3.24 0.60 -7.90
CA GLU A 28 -2.50 1.44 -8.84
C GLU A 28 -1.21 1.96 -8.21
N HIS A 29 -0.36 2.58 -9.01
CA HIS A 29 0.88 3.21 -8.55
C HIS A 29 1.10 4.52 -9.30
N LEU A 30 1.08 5.65 -8.61
CA LEU A 30 1.48 6.95 -9.19
C LEU A 30 3.00 7.11 -9.13
N TYR A 31 3.62 6.54 -8.10
CA TYR A 31 5.06 6.60 -7.89
C TYR A 31 5.55 5.28 -7.33
N ALA A 32 6.74 4.86 -7.75
CA ALA A 32 7.42 3.69 -7.20
C ALA A 32 8.94 3.85 -7.34
N SER A 33 9.59 4.22 -6.24
CA SER A 33 11.05 4.29 -6.18
C SER A 33 11.56 3.86 -4.81
N CYS A 34 12.29 2.76 -4.80
CA CYS A 34 13.08 2.23 -3.69
C CYS A 34 14.24 3.13 -3.22
N ARG A 35 14.53 4.21 -3.93
CA ARG A 35 15.70 5.06 -3.66
C ARG A 35 15.40 6.21 -2.72
N ASP A 36 14.13 6.64 -2.65
CA ASP A 36 13.81 7.96 -2.13
C ASP A 36 13.18 7.91 -0.73
N TRP A 37 13.19 6.76 -0.04
CA TRP A 37 12.52 6.60 1.26
C TRP A 37 12.97 7.63 2.30
N ASP A 38 14.28 7.87 2.39
CA ASP A 38 14.89 8.82 3.33
C ASP A 38 15.39 10.11 2.64
N GLU A 39 15.10 10.30 1.35
CA GLU A 39 15.62 11.46 0.58
C GLU A 39 14.81 12.75 0.78
N GLY A 40 13.77 12.72 1.62
CA GLY A 40 12.92 13.87 1.92
C GLY A 40 11.86 14.12 0.84
N PRO A 41 11.37 15.38 0.70
CA PRO A 41 10.30 15.70 -0.25
C PRO A 41 10.59 15.26 -1.68
N THR A 42 9.54 14.88 -2.41
CA THR A 42 9.68 14.46 -3.82
C THR A 42 10.38 15.55 -4.63
N PRO A 43 11.44 15.22 -5.38
CA PRO A 43 12.17 16.23 -6.16
C PRO A 43 11.25 16.95 -7.16
N PRO A 44 11.34 18.28 -7.30
CA PRO A 44 10.46 19.04 -8.20
C PRO A 44 10.39 18.51 -9.63
N PRO A 45 11.49 18.05 -10.27
CA PRO A 45 11.40 17.46 -11.62
C PRO A 45 10.55 16.19 -11.67
N ARG A 46 10.60 15.34 -10.63
CA ARG A 46 9.78 14.12 -10.56
C ARG A 46 8.31 14.46 -10.32
N GLU A 47 8.03 15.41 -9.43
CA GLU A 47 6.65 15.90 -9.23
C GLU A 47 6.08 16.50 -10.52
N GLN A 48 6.86 17.30 -11.25
CA GLN A 48 6.43 17.89 -12.52
C GLN A 48 6.04 16.81 -13.54
N LEU A 49 6.80 15.73 -13.65
CA LEU A 49 6.46 14.59 -14.52
C LEU A 49 5.14 13.93 -14.11
N LEU A 50 4.88 13.74 -12.81
CA LEU A 50 3.60 13.20 -12.35
C LEU A 50 2.44 14.14 -12.68
N MET A 51 2.63 15.43 -12.49
CA MET A 51 1.61 16.44 -12.81
C MET A 51 1.31 16.50 -14.31
N GLU A 52 2.32 16.34 -15.16
CA GLU A 52 2.17 16.38 -16.62
C GLU A 52 1.56 15.09 -17.18
N TYR A 53 2.00 13.91 -16.72
CA TYR A 53 1.64 12.63 -17.33
C TYR A 53 0.54 11.88 -16.56
N ALA A 54 0.48 11.95 -15.24
CA ALA A 54 -0.52 11.22 -14.47
C ALA A 54 -1.85 11.98 -14.41
N VAL A 55 -1.84 13.28 -14.06
CA VAL A 55 -3.07 14.05 -13.83
C VAL A 55 -4.05 14.03 -15.01
N PRO A 56 -3.64 14.21 -16.28
CA PRO A 56 -4.57 14.14 -17.40
C PRO A 56 -5.26 12.78 -17.53
N ASN A 57 -4.53 11.68 -17.28
CA ASN A 57 -5.08 10.33 -17.32
C ASN A 57 -6.03 10.07 -16.14
N LEU A 58 -5.68 10.55 -14.95
CA LEU A 58 -6.54 10.45 -13.76
C LEU A 58 -7.87 11.22 -13.94
N LYS A 59 -7.85 12.38 -14.59
CA LYS A 59 -9.08 13.15 -14.89
C LYS A 59 -10.06 12.36 -15.77
N ARG A 60 -9.55 11.56 -16.70
CA ARG A 60 -10.38 10.75 -17.61
C ARG A 60 -11.14 9.65 -16.87
N LEU A 61 -10.75 9.29 -15.65
CA LEU A 61 -11.49 8.31 -14.84
C LEU A 61 -12.92 8.76 -14.55
N HIS A 62 -13.15 10.07 -14.41
CA HIS A 62 -14.49 10.64 -14.21
C HIS A 62 -15.45 10.32 -15.35
N GLU A 63 -14.96 10.26 -16.59
CA GLU A 63 -15.74 9.89 -17.78
C GLU A 63 -16.25 8.43 -17.70
N HIS A 64 -15.66 7.62 -16.83
CA HIS A 64 -16.00 6.22 -16.57
C HIS A 64 -16.68 6.01 -15.21
N GLY A 65 -17.08 7.08 -14.52
CA GLY A 65 -17.70 7.00 -13.18
C GLY A 65 -16.73 6.53 -12.09
N CYS A 66 -15.43 6.60 -12.34
CA CYS A 66 -14.38 6.25 -11.39
C CYS A 66 -13.83 7.52 -10.74
N HIS A 67 -14.02 7.65 -9.43
CA HIS A 67 -13.64 8.85 -8.67
C HIS A 67 -12.59 8.56 -7.61
N ALA A 68 -12.08 7.33 -7.56
CA ALA A 68 -11.07 6.94 -6.58
C ALA A 68 -10.04 5.93 -7.10
N MET A 69 -8.87 5.94 -6.48
CA MET A 69 -7.86 4.91 -6.61
C MET A 69 -7.19 4.61 -5.27
N VAL A 70 -6.70 3.38 -5.14
CA VAL A 70 -5.79 2.98 -4.08
C VAL A 70 -4.39 2.94 -4.66
N ASP A 71 -3.51 3.83 -4.18
CA ASP A 71 -2.09 3.74 -4.46
C ASP A 71 -1.49 2.65 -3.55
N ALA A 72 -1.13 1.53 -4.19
CA ALA A 72 -0.64 0.32 -3.54
C ALA A 72 0.87 0.35 -3.28
N THR A 73 1.52 1.51 -3.44
CA THR A 73 2.93 1.67 -3.15
C THR A 73 3.16 1.74 -1.63
N PRO A 74 3.91 0.79 -1.04
CA PRO A 74 4.13 0.73 0.40
C PRO A 74 5.09 1.83 0.86
N MET A 75 5.28 1.88 2.19
CA MET A 75 6.16 2.84 2.88
C MET A 75 7.40 3.22 2.07
N ALA A 76 8.37 2.32 1.90
CA ALA A 76 9.66 2.67 1.31
C ALA A 76 9.66 3.23 -0.13
N TRP A 77 8.57 3.09 -0.88
CA TRP A 77 8.62 3.27 -2.34
C TRP A 77 7.77 4.42 -2.86
N ARG A 78 6.93 5.01 -2.01
CA ARG A 78 5.99 6.06 -2.41
C ARG A 78 6.68 7.42 -2.51
N ALA A 79 6.05 8.33 -3.24
CA ALA A 79 6.40 9.76 -3.19
C ALA A 79 6.08 10.35 -1.80
N TRP A 80 6.52 11.58 -1.57
CA TRP A 80 6.18 12.31 -0.35
C TRP A 80 4.67 12.65 -0.34
N PRO A 81 4.01 12.65 0.83
CA PRO A 81 2.55 12.79 0.94
C PRO A 81 1.95 14.04 0.28
N ASP A 82 2.67 15.15 0.28
CA ASP A 82 2.23 16.41 -0.32
C ASP A 82 2.11 16.33 -1.85
N THR A 83 2.98 15.55 -2.50
CA THR A 83 2.89 15.23 -3.93
C THR A 83 1.54 14.59 -4.26
N TYR A 84 1.14 13.57 -3.49
CA TYR A 84 -0.14 12.90 -3.69
C TYR A 84 -1.33 13.83 -3.45
N LEU A 85 -1.25 14.72 -2.44
CA LEU A 85 -2.29 15.70 -2.19
C LEU A 85 -2.44 16.69 -3.36
N ARG A 86 -1.33 17.15 -3.96
CA ARG A 86 -1.35 18.02 -5.14
C ARG A 86 -1.97 17.31 -6.34
N ILE A 87 -1.56 16.07 -6.62
CA ILE A 87 -2.11 15.25 -7.71
C ILE A 87 -3.61 15.01 -7.50
N ALA A 88 -4.03 14.59 -6.32
CA ALA A 88 -5.43 14.32 -5.98
C ALA A 88 -6.32 15.56 -6.15
N ARG A 89 -5.82 16.74 -5.75
CA ARG A 89 -6.52 18.02 -5.98
C ARG A 89 -6.59 18.38 -7.46
N ALA A 90 -5.50 18.24 -8.19
CA ALA A 90 -5.44 18.61 -9.60
C ALA A 90 -6.29 17.70 -10.48
N ALA A 91 -6.38 16.41 -10.17
CA ALA A 91 -7.19 15.42 -10.88
C ALA A 91 -8.66 15.34 -10.38
N ASP A 92 -8.98 16.04 -9.30
CA ASP A 92 -10.21 15.87 -8.54
C ASP A 92 -10.54 14.40 -8.23
N LEU A 93 -9.55 13.66 -7.73
CA LEU A 93 -9.65 12.22 -7.50
C LEU A 93 -9.41 11.89 -6.02
N HIS A 94 -10.16 10.93 -5.48
CA HIS A 94 -9.86 10.36 -4.18
C HIS A 94 -8.69 9.39 -4.29
N VAL A 95 -7.53 9.74 -3.72
CA VAL A 95 -6.38 8.85 -3.65
C VAL A 95 -6.26 8.30 -2.23
N VAL A 96 -6.24 6.98 -2.09
CA VAL A 96 -6.02 6.27 -0.83
C VAL A 96 -4.59 5.74 -0.83
N LEU A 97 -3.75 6.18 0.11
CA LEU A 97 -2.37 5.71 0.21
C LEU A 97 -2.23 4.46 1.06
N SER A 98 -1.25 3.64 0.71
CA SER A 98 -0.84 2.51 1.51
C SER A 98 0.24 2.87 2.54
N THR A 99 0.11 2.26 3.71
CA THR A 99 1.24 1.98 4.60
C THR A 99 1.70 0.53 4.42
N GLY A 100 2.54 0.01 5.31
CA GLY A 100 2.93 -1.41 5.36
C GLY A 100 4.18 -1.73 4.55
N PHE A 101 4.34 -3.01 4.22
CA PHE A 101 5.61 -3.60 3.79
C PHE A 101 5.43 -4.37 2.48
N TYR A 102 6.39 -4.27 1.57
CA TYR A 102 6.34 -5.03 0.32
C TYR A 102 6.70 -6.52 0.53
N ARG A 103 7.11 -7.22 -0.53
CA ARG A 103 7.78 -8.54 -0.46
C ARG A 103 9.28 -8.41 -0.22
N GLU A 104 9.90 -9.45 0.33
CA GLU A 104 11.35 -9.51 0.46
C GLU A 104 11.99 -9.51 -0.94
N MET A 105 13.05 -8.72 -1.09
CA MET A 105 13.75 -8.54 -2.35
C MET A 105 15.25 -8.73 -2.14
N GLU A 106 15.87 -9.35 -3.14
CA GLU A 106 17.30 -9.57 -3.17
C GLU A 106 18.04 -8.27 -3.51
N VAL A 107 19.16 -8.06 -2.81
CA VAL A 107 20.07 -6.94 -3.03
C VAL A 107 20.94 -7.20 -4.27
N GLY A 108 21.26 -6.16 -5.03
CA GLY A 108 21.94 -6.25 -6.32
C GLY A 108 21.00 -6.44 -7.51
N THR A 109 19.68 -6.34 -7.28
CA THR A 109 18.67 -6.34 -8.35
C THR A 109 18.45 -4.93 -8.88
N TYR A 110 17.83 -4.81 -10.07
CA TYR A 110 17.46 -3.51 -10.66
C TYR A 110 16.76 -2.59 -9.64
N TRP A 111 15.83 -3.18 -8.87
CA TRP A 111 15.04 -2.50 -7.86
C TRP A 111 15.79 -2.28 -6.56
N VAL A 112 16.54 -3.23 -6.01
CA VAL A 112 17.26 -3.03 -4.75
C VAL A 112 18.73 -3.22 -5.00
N GLN A 113 19.49 -2.13 -5.15
CA GLN A 113 20.93 -2.19 -5.46
C GLN A 113 21.78 -2.39 -4.20
N ASN A 114 21.32 -1.88 -3.06
CA ASN A 114 21.99 -2.01 -1.77
C ASN A 114 20.96 -2.15 -0.63
N GLU A 115 21.41 -2.59 0.55
CA GLU A 115 20.55 -2.83 1.72
C GLU A 115 19.81 -1.56 2.18
N SER A 116 20.39 -0.36 2.03
CA SER A 116 19.75 0.88 2.45
C SER A 116 18.56 1.30 1.58
N GLN A 117 18.41 0.71 0.39
CA GLN A 117 17.25 0.91 -0.49
C GLN A 117 16.08 -0.03 -0.19
N ALA A 118 16.23 -0.89 0.82
CA ALA A 118 15.19 -1.81 1.25
C ALA A 118 14.65 -1.40 2.63
N ILE A 119 13.34 -1.58 2.84
CA ILE A 119 12.76 -1.52 4.19
C ILE A 119 13.15 -2.75 5.03
N TRP A 120 13.75 -3.76 4.41
CA TRP A 120 13.98 -5.08 5.00
C TRP A 120 14.99 -5.12 6.15
N PRO A 121 16.09 -4.34 6.17
CA PRO A 121 16.89 -4.18 7.39
C PRO A 121 16.03 -3.73 8.57
N ALA A 122 15.22 -2.68 8.40
CA ALA A 122 14.32 -2.21 9.44
C ALA A 122 13.28 -3.27 9.83
N VAL A 123 12.71 -4.00 8.85
CA VAL A 123 11.80 -5.12 9.15
C VAL A 123 12.51 -6.19 9.95
N ARG A 124 13.74 -6.58 9.63
CA ARG A 124 14.49 -7.65 10.32
C ARG A 124 14.89 -7.25 11.74
N GLU A 125 15.32 -6.01 11.95
CA GLU A 125 15.78 -5.51 13.24
C GLU A 125 14.64 -5.20 14.22
N LYS A 126 13.54 -4.62 13.74
CA LYS A 126 12.42 -4.21 14.59
C LYS A 126 11.56 -5.38 15.05
N SER A 127 10.97 -5.22 16.22
CA SER A 127 9.93 -6.11 16.75
C SER A 127 8.62 -5.98 15.95
N VAL A 128 7.73 -6.97 16.08
CA VAL A 128 6.37 -6.90 15.52
C VAL A 128 5.63 -5.65 16.02
N GLN A 129 5.81 -5.31 17.30
CA GLN A 129 5.16 -4.15 17.90
C GLN A 129 5.63 -2.85 17.26
N GLU A 130 6.95 -2.64 17.12
CA GLU A 130 7.48 -1.43 16.49
C GLU A 130 7.01 -1.28 15.04
N LEU A 131 6.98 -2.39 14.28
CA LEU A 131 6.46 -2.40 12.91
C LEU A 131 4.95 -2.11 12.86
N THR A 132 4.19 -2.61 13.84
CA THR A 132 2.76 -2.31 14.00
C THR A 132 2.56 -0.82 14.23
N GLU A 133 3.31 -0.24 15.16
CA GLU A 133 3.22 1.18 15.52
C GLU A 133 3.60 2.08 14.34
N MET A 134 4.55 1.68 13.49
CA MET A 134 4.84 2.41 12.25
C MET A 134 3.59 2.54 11.36
N CYS A 135 2.91 1.43 11.09
CA CYS A 135 1.67 1.45 10.29
C CYS A 135 0.57 2.26 10.98
N VAL A 136 0.36 2.06 12.28
CA VAL A 136 -0.69 2.76 13.06
C VAL A 136 -0.46 4.27 13.04
N ARG A 137 0.77 4.75 13.20
CA ARG A 137 1.09 6.19 13.13
C ARG A 137 0.76 6.77 11.77
N GLU A 138 1.13 6.11 10.67
CA GLU A 138 0.79 6.62 9.33
C GLU A 138 -0.72 6.69 9.06
N ILE A 139 -1.48 5.78 9.67
CA ILE A 139 -2.94 5.73 9.53
C ILE A 139 -3.64 6.77 10.43
N THR A 140 -3.12 7.02 11.63
CA THR A 140 -3.82 7.80 12.66
C THR A 140 -3.29 9.22 12.82
N GLU A 141 -1.99 9.43 12.65
CA GLU A 141 -1.30 10.71 12.87
C GLU A 141 -0.89 11.36 11.55
N GLY A 142 -0.39 10.56 10.60
CA GLY A 142 0.01 11.01 9.27
C GLY A 142 1.40 10.56 8.86
N ILE A 143 1.71 10.77 7.59
CA ILE A 143 2.94 10.30 6.94
C ILE A 143 3.99 11.41 7.00
N HIS A 144 5.21 11.10 7.46
CA HIS A 144 6.36 12.03 7.54
C HIS A 144 6.01 13.39 8.19
N GLY A 145 5.19 13.40 9.24
CA GLY A 145 4.76 14.62 9.94
C GLY A 145 3.74 15.48 9.19
N SER A 146 3.25 15.03 8.03
CA SER A 146 2.16 15.68 7.30
C SER A 146 0.78 15.27 7.85
N ALA A 147 -0.26 16.04 7.50
CA ALA A 147 -1.65 15.67 7.81
C ALA A 147 -2.23 14.56 6.89
N VAL A 148 -1.47 14.13 5.86
CA VAL A 148 -1.88 13.07 4.94
C VAL A 148 -1.69 11.73 5.62
N ARG A 149 -2.75 10.93 5.67
CA ARG A 149 -2.78 9.62 6.34
C ARG A 149 -2.90 8.49 5.32
N ALA A 150 -2.36 7.33 5.65
CA ALA A 150 -2.61 6.10 4.93
C ALA A 150 -4.04 5.60 5.20
N GLY A 151 -4.66 4.97 4.20
CA GLY A 151 -6.02 4.40 4.30
C GLY A 151 -6.12 2.91 4.05
N VAL A 152 -5.02 2.25 3.70
CA VAL A 152 -4.91 0.79 3.59
C VAL A 152 -3.52 0.32 4.03
N ILE A 153 -3.40 -0.96 4.38
CA ILE A 153 -2.12 -1.62 4.69
C ILE A 153 -1.72 -2.50 3.51
N LYS A 154 -0.53 -2.27 2.94
CA LYS A 154 0.07 -3.15 1.93
C LYS A 154 0.93 -4.22 2.59
N LEU A 155 0.79 -5.47 2.15
CA LEU A 155 1.66 -6.59 2.51
C LEU A 155 2.11 -7.34 1.25
N GLY A 156 3.30 -7.96 1.25
CA GLY A 156 3.76 -8.71 0.08
C GLY A 156 4.50 -9.99 0.45
N SER A 157 4.37 -11.01 -0.40
CA SER A 157 5.21 -12.20 -0.35
C SER A 157 6.00 -12.40 -1.63
N SER A 158 7.24 -12.83 -1.47
CA SER A 158 8.19 -13.10 -2.55
C SER A 158 8.03 -14.48 -3.16
N GLY A 159 7.54 -15.45 -2.38
CA GLY A 159 7.27 -16.82 -2.80
C GLY A 159 5.87 -17.29 -2.42
N LYS A 160 5.66 -18.61 -2.56
CA LYS A 160 4.47 -19.32 -2.09
C LYS A 160 4.38 -19.30 -0.56
N ASP A 161 5.51 -19.58 0.08
CA ASP A 161 5.66 -19.52 1.52
C ASP A 161 6.21 -18.16 1.94
N LEU A 162 5.84 -17.71 3.14
CA LEU A 162 6.37 -16.48 3.71
C LEU A 162 7.78 -16.73 4.27
N THR A 163 8.73 -15.86 3.95
CA THR A 163 10.00 -15.84 4.67
C THR A 163 9.77 -15.44 6.14
N PRO A 164 10.74 -15.65 7.05
CA PRO A 164 10.60 -15.20 8.43
C PRO A 164 10.35 -13.68 8.55
N ALA A 165 10.96 -12.88 7.68
CA ALA A 165 10.78 -11.43 7.65
C ALA A 165 9.37 -11.05 7.13
N GLU A 166 8.90 -11.70 6.07
CA GLU A 166 7.55 -11.50 5.54
C GLU A 166 6.49 -11.95 6.54
N ALA A 167 6.63 -13.11 7.18
CA ALA A 167 5.74 -13.58 8.23
C ALA A 167 5.68 -12.59 9.40
N LYS A 168 6.81 -11.97 9.77
CA LYS A 168 6.86 -10.90 10.77
C LYS A 168 6.11 -9.65 10.31
N ALA A 169 6.29 -9.24 9.06
CA ALA A 169 5.56 -8.11 8.46
C ALA A 169 4.05 -8.36 8.40
N PHE A 170 3.62 -9.59 8.06
CA PHE A 170 2.21 -9.99 8.04
C PHE A 170 1.57 -9.91 9.43
N ARG A 171 2.25 -10.40 10.48
CA ARG A 171 1.77 -10.24 11.87
C ARG A 171 1.64 -8.77 12.27
N ALA A 172 2.61 -7.93 11.90
CA ALA A 172 2.56 -6.50 12.19
C ALA A 172 1.41 -5.79 11.44
N GLY A 173 1.21 -6.11 10.16
CA GLY A 173 0.10 -5.60 9.37
C GLY A 173 -1.27 -6.05 9.90
N ALA A 174 -1.38 -7.30 10.34
CA ALA A 174 -2.59 -7.83 10.98
C ALA A 174 -2.92 -7.09 12.29
N ALA A 175 -1.92 -6.88 13.15
CA ALA A 175 -2.10 -6.12 14.39
C ALA A 175 -2.49 -4.65 14.11
N ALA A 176 -1.86 -4.02 13.12
CA ALA A 176 -2.19 -2.65 12.71
C ALA A 176 -3.61 -2.54 12.14
N GLN A 177 -4.04 -3.54 11.36
CA GLN A 177 -5.40 -3.62 10.84
C GLN A 177 -6.42 -3.71 11.97
N GLN A 178 -6.17 -4.55 12.99
CA GLN A 178 -7.07 -4.67 14.13
C GLN A 178 -7.14 -3.38 14.95
N ALA A 179 -6.01 -2.69 15.11
CA ALA A 179 -5.94 -1.43 15.85
C ALA A 179 -6.68 -0.26 15.16
N THR A 180 -6.72 -0.23 13.83
CA THR A 180 -7.19 0.94 13.06
C THR A 180 -8.48 0.71 12.28
N GLY A 181 -8.74 -0.53 11.87
CA GLY A 181 -9.89 -0.95 11.08
C GLY A 181 -9.77 -0.70 9.56
N VAL A 182 -8.61 -0.27 9.06
CA VAL A 182 -8.38 -0.13 7.60
C VAL A 182 -8.31 -1.50 6.92
N SER A 183 -8.48 -1.56 5.60
CA SER A 183 -8.33 -2.82 4.85
C SER A 183 -6.86 -3.19 4.59
N VAL A 184 -6.60 -4.47 4.36
CA VAL A 184 -5.31 -4.98 3.88
C VAL A 184 -5.41 -5.26 2.38
N THR A 185 -4.40 -4.85 1.62
CA THR A 185 -4.20 -5.24 0.23
C THR A 185 -2.85 -5.93 0.09
N THR A 186 -2.76 -7.02 -0.67
CA THR A 186 -1.53 -7.81 -0.76
C THR A 186 -0.85 -7.73 -2.13
N HIS A 187 0.37 -8.26 -2.19
CA HIS A 187 1.09 -8.61 -3.41
C HIS A 187 1.42 -10.10 -3.36
N CYS A 188 0.89 -10.88 -4.32
CA CYS A 188 1.30 -12.27 -4.53
C CYS A 188 2.30 -12.36 -5.69
N THR A 189 3.45 -12.99 -5.45
CA THR A 189 4.40 -13.28 -6.53
C THR A 189 4.12 -14.63 -7.19
N ALA A 190 3.93 -15.68 -6.40
CA ALA A 190 3.92 -17.06 -6.85
C ALA A 190 2.55 -17.72 -6.68
N ALA A 191 2.23 -18.69 -7.54
CA ALA A 191 1.03 -19.50 -7.38
C ALA A 191 1.02 -20.19 -6.00
N GLY A 192 -0.17 -20.24 -5.38
CA GLY A 192 -0.35 -20.70 -4.01
C GLY A 192 -0.09 -19.65 -2.92
N ALA A 193 0.61 -18.54 -3.22
CA ALA A 193 0.85 -17.49 -2.21
C ALA A 193 -0.45 -16.89 -1.66
N HIS A 194 -1.50 -16.78 -2.49
CA HIS A 194 -2.82 -16.30 -2.08
C HIS A 194 -3.41 -17.11 -0.91
N VAL A 195 -3.24 -18.44 -0.92
CA VAL A 195 -3.70 -19.32 0.17
C VAL A 195 -2.88 -19.07 1.42
N THR A 196 -1.55 -19.08 1.31
CA THR A 196 -0.63 -18.85 2.43
C THR A 196 -0.87 -17.51 3.10
N GLN A 197 -1.02 -16.44 2.30
CA GLN A 197 -1.26 -15.09 2.79
C GLN A 197 -2.61 -14.98 3.52
N LEU A 198 -3.67 -15.55 2.93
CA LEU A 198 -5.00 -15.52 3.55
C LEU A 198 -5.03 -16.31 4.86
N ALA A 199 -4.40 -17.50 4.89
CA ALA A 199 -4.27 -18.31 6.10
C ALA A 199 -3.50 -17.55 7.20
N ALA A 200 -2.35 -16.96 6.87
CA ALA A 200 -1.55 -16.20 7.83
C ALA A 200 -2.31 -15.00 8.41
N LEU A 201 -3.09 -14.29 7.60
CA LEU A 201 -3.92 -13.16 8.06
C LEU A 201 -5.10 -13.63 8.92
N ALA A 202 -5.77 -14.72 8.53
CA ALA A 202 -6.89 -15.29 9.29
C ALA A 202 -6.44 -15.85 10.65
N GLU A 203 -5.32 -16.58 10.70
CA GLU A 203 -4.71 -17.06 11.94
C GLU A 203 -4.30 -15.91 12.87
N ALA A 204 -3.88 -14.78 12.30
CA ALA A 204 -3.58 -13.56 13.04
C ALA A 204 -4.83 -12.78 13.48
N GLY A 205 -6.04 -13.23 13.14
CA GLY A 205 -7.31 -12.62 13.56
C GLY A 205 -7.83 -11.49 12.66
N VAL A 206 -7.28 -11.34 11.45
CA VAL A 206 -7.81 -10.37 10.46
C VAL A 206 -9.12 -10.89 9.89
N ASP A 207 -10.13 -10.02 9.84
CA ASP A 207 -11.38 -10.30 9.12
C ASP A 207 -11.11 -10.49 7.62
N PRO A 208 -11.35 -11.67 7.03
CA PRO A 208 -11.14 -11.92 5.60
C PRO A 208 -11.95 -10.97 4.70
N GLY A 209 -13.10 -10.46 5.17
CA GLY A 209 -13.89 -9.45 4.47
C GLY A 209 -13.20 -8.09 4.33
N ARG A 210 -12.04 -7.91 4.97
CA ARG A 210 -11.19 -6.71 4.91
C ARG A 210 -9.86 -6.94 4.17
N VAL A 211 -9.72 -8.06 3.47
CA VAL A 211 -8.48 -8.44 2.77
C VAL A 211 -8.72 -8.48 1.26
N VAL A 212 -7.87 -7.77 0.51
CA VAL A 212 -7.77 -7.89 -0.94
C VAL A 212 -6.47 -8.63 -1.27
N ILE A 213 -6.59 -9.82 -1.87
CA ILE A 213 -5.42 -10.57 -2.35
C ILE A 213 -5.02 -10.07 -3.74
N GLY A 214 -3.82 -9.52 -3.87
CA GLY A 214 -3.35 -8.91 -5.12
C GLY A 214 -2.71 -9.90 -6.10
N HIS A 215 -2.70 -9.53 -7.39
CA HIS A 215 -2.09 -10.30 -8.50
C HIS A 215 -2.60 -11.74 -8.67
N THR A 216 -3.85 -11.99 -8.30
CA THR A 216 -4.48 -13.32 -8.44
C THR A 216 -4.74 -13.73 -9.89
N ALA A 217 -4.74 -12.80 -10.86
CA ALA A 217 -4.99 -13.14 -12.27
C ALA A 217 -4.04 -14.24 -12.79
N ARG A 218 -2.77 -14.23 -12.39
CA ARG A 218 -1.79 -15.28 -12.77
C ARG A 218 -1.94 -16.58 -11.98
N HIS A 219 -2.83 -16.61 -11.00
CA HIS A 219 -3.11 -17.77 -10.13
C HIS A 219 -4.46 -18.42 -10.45
N LEU A 220 -5.26 -17.79 -11.30
CA LEU A 220 -6.54 -18.30 -11.79
C LEU A 220 -6.40 -19.05 -13.12
N VAL A 221 -5.17 -19.35 -13.53
CA VAL A 221 -4.91 -20.23 -14.67
C VAL A 221 -4.84 -21.67 -14.18
N ASP A 222 -5.43 -22.59 -14.94
CA ASP A 222 -5.31 -24.03 -14.67
C ASP A 222 -3.85 -24.51 -14.85
N GLU A 223 -3.56 -25.78 -14.53
CA GLU A 223 -2.23 -26.38 -14.71
C GLU A 223 -1.73 -26.33 -16.17
N ALA A 224 -2.63 -26.11 -17.13
CA ALA A 224 -2.33 -25.97 -18.56
C ALA A 224 -2.08 -24.51 -18.98
N GLY A 225 -2.25 -23.53 -18.08
CA GLY A 225 -2.03 -22.11 -18.36
C GLY A 225 -3.19 -21.42 -19.08
N THR A 226 -4.38 -22.03 -19.11
CA THR A 226 -5.59 -21.44 -19.68
C THR A 226 -6.46 -20.77 -18.60
N VAL A 227 -7.12 -19.66 -18.99
CA VAL A 227 -8.07 -18.88 -18.17
C VAL A 227 -9.48 -19.42 -18.37
#